data_AF-A0A3D2N6B1-F1
#
_entry.id   AF-A0A3D2N6B1-F1
#
_cell.length_a   1.000
_cell.length_b   1.000
_cell.length_c   1.000
_cell.angle_alpha   90.00
_cell.angle_beta   90.00
_cell.angle_gamma   90.00
#
_symmetry.space_group_name_H-M   'P 1'
#
loop_
_entity.id
_entity.type
_entity.pdbx_description
1 polymer ?
#
loop_
_entity_poly.entity_id
_entity_poly.type
_entity_poly.pdbx_seq_one_letter_code
_entity_poly.pdbx_strand_id
1 'polypeptide(L)'
;MMNVIELTRQLGKAIQEDERYKKYEEAAKFNDTDTEIQNSIGRFNQLRSELGVEMRKPDKDADRLTSLDSEIKELYDEIMAMPKMVAFNEAKADIDALMKSVYYILQQAANGEDPETCPAQAPSGCSGSCASCGGCG
;
A
#
# COMPACT_ATOMS: atom_id res chain seq x y z
N MET A 1 -18.84 -17.59 25.66
CA MET A 1 -17.84 -17.96 24.64
C MET A 1 -17.81 -16.82 23.64
N MET A 2 -16.64 -16.28 23.29
CA MET A 2 -16.57 -15.17 22.34
C MET A 2 -16.94 -15.67 20.95
N ASN A 3 -17.75 -14.90 20.22
CA ASN A 3 -18.07 -15.24 18.83
C ASN A 3 -16.94 -14.81 17.89
N VAL A 4 -17.01 -15.25 16.63
CA VAL A 4 -15.98 -14.96 15.63
C VAL A 4 -15.74 -13.45 15.43
N ILE A 5 -16.78 -12.62 15.52
CA ILE A 5 -16.65 -11.16 15.38
C ILE A 5 -15.91 -10.56 16.58
N GLU A 6 -16.17 -11.05 17.79
CA GLU A 6 -15.49 -10.62 19.01
C GLU A 6 -14.01 -11.04 19.02
N LEU A 7 -13.70 -12.24 18.54
CA LEU A 7 -12.32 -12.71 18.35
C LEU A 7 -11.59 -11.87 17.31
N THR A 8 -12.23 -11.54 16.18
CA THR A 8 -11.65 -10.65 15.17
C THR A 8 -11.37 -9.24 15.71
N ARG A 9 -12.22 -8.73 16.63
CA ARG A 9 -11.95 -7.45 17.32
C ARG A 9 -10.73 -7.55 18.24
N GLN A 10 -10.53 -8.67 18.92
CA GLN A 10 -9.33 -8.89 19.72
C GLN A 10 -8.08 -9.00 18.85
N LEU A 11 -8.16 -9.69 17.71
CA LEU A 11 -7.10 -9.71 16.71
C LEU A 11 -6.75 -8.30 16.23
N GLY A 12 -7.76 -7.46 15.95
CA GLY A 12 -7.55 -6.07 15.58
C GLY A 12 -6.79 -5.27 16.64
N LYS A 13 -7.13 -5.45 17.93
CA LYS A 13 -6.39 -4.82 19.03
C LYS A 13 -4.94 -5.32 19.12
N ALA A 14 -4.72 -6.63 18.98
CA ALA A 14 -3.39 -7.22 18.99
C ALA A 14 -2.52 -6.69 17.84
N ILE A 15 -3.11 -6.51 16.64
CA ILE A 15 -2.43 -5.88 15.50
C ILE A 15 -2.05 -4.43 15.85
N GLN A 16 -2.94 -3.67 16.48
CA GLN A 16 -2.64 -2.28 16.89
C GLN A 16 -1.56 -2.19 17.98
N GLU A 17 -1.41 -3.22 18.80
CA GLU A 17 -0.37 -3.31 19.82
C GLU A 17 0.98 -3.80 19.27
N ASP A 18 1.01 -4.37 18.06
CA ASP A 18 2.23 -4.86 17.39
C ASP A 18 3.17 -3.69 17.05
N GLU A 19 4.47 -3.87 17.33
CA GLU A 19 5.49 -2.84 17.11
C GLU A 19 5.62 -2.43 15.62
N ARG A 20 5.33 -3.34 14.68
CA ARG A 20 5.33 -3.00 13.24
C ARG A 20 4.20 -2.03 12.91
N TYR A 21 3.03 -2.21 13.51
CA TYR A 21 1.91 -1.28 13.33
C TYR A 21 2.23 0.08 13.93
N LYS A 22 2.77 0.13 15.15
CA LYS A 22 3.14 1.40 15.80
C LYS A 22 4.17 2.18 14.99
N LYS A 23 5.20 1.51 14.47
CA LYS A 23 6.22 2.12 13.58
C LYS A 23 5.59 2.67 12.31
N TYR A 24 4.70 1.90 11.69
CA TYR A 24 3.96 2.36 10.51
C TYR A 24 3.09 3.59 10.83
N GLU A 25 2.34 3.56 11.93
CA GLU A 25 1.47 4.66 12.34
C GLU A 25 2.27 5.95 12.61
N GLU A 26 3.40 5.83 13.28
CA GLU A 26 4.31 6.95 13.54
C GLU A 26 4.90 7.51 12.24
N ALA A 27 5.45 6.64 11.37
CA ALA A 27 6.00 7.06 10.09
C ALA A 27 4.93 7.71 9.18
N ALA A 28 3.70 7.18 9.19
CA ALA A 28 2.57 7.75 8.46
C ALA A 28 2.24 9.15 8.96
N LYS A 29 2.14 9.36 10.27
CA LYS A 29 1.88 10.69 10.85
C LYS A 29 2.97 11.69 10.49
N PHE A 30 4.23 11.29 10.57
CA PHE A 30 5.34 12.17 10.19
C PHE A 30 5.31 12.53 8.70
N ASN A 31 4.99 11.57 7.85
CA ASN A 31 4.87 11.79 6.42
C ASN A 31 3.68 12.71 6.06
N ASP A 32 2.51 12.48 6.67
CA ASP A 32 1.28 13.22 6.38
C ASP A 32 1.34 14.68 6.86
N THR A 33 2.15 14.95 7.88
CA THR A 33 2.32 16.30 8.44
C THR A 33 3.57 17.02 7.93
N ASP A 34 4.39 16.36 7.10
CA ASP A 34 5.60 16.95 6.55
C ASP A 34 5.29 17.94 5.43
N THR A 35 5.62 19.21 5.65
CA THR A 35 5.32 20.29 4.70
C THR A 35 6.05 20.13 3.36
N GLU A 36 7.26 19.59 3.36
CA GLU A 36 8.04 19.40 2.13
C GLU A 36 7.38 18.35 1.23
N ILE A 37 7.02 17.21 1.82
CA ILE A 37 6.31 16.13 1.14
C ILE A 37 4.94 16.60 0.66
N GLN A 38 4.16 17.29 1.50
CA GLN A 38 2.85 17.78 1.10
C GLN A 38 2.95 18.81 -0.04
N ASN A 39 3.97 19.67 -0.05
CA ASN A 39 4.21 20.60 -1.16
C ASN A 39 4.56 19.86 -2.46
N SER A 40 5.44 18.86 -2.39
CA SER A 40 5.83 18.04 -3.55
C SER A 40 4.63 17.22 -4.10
N ILE A 41 3.81 16.64 -3.22
CA ILE A 41 2.55 15.97 -3.60
C ILE A 41 1.58 16.97 -4.27
N GLY A 42 1.46 18.19 -3.71
CA GLY A 42 0.68 19.27 -4.30
C GLY A 42 1.14 19.61 -5.72
N ARG A 43 2.44 19.78 -5.91
CA ARG A 43 3.05 20.03 -7.22
C ARG A 43 2.84 18.87 -8.19
N PHE A 44 2.98 17.64 -7.73
CA PHE A 44 2.74 16.43 -8.54
C PHE A 44 1.30 16.39 -9.05
N ASN A 45 0.32 16.65 -8.18
CA ASN A 45 -1.09 16.69 -8.56
C ASN A 45 -1.38 17.83 -9.54
N GLN A 46 -0.72 18.98 -9.38
CA GLN A 46 -0.81 20.08 -10.33
C GLN A 46 -0.30 19.66 -11.71
N LEU A 47 0.90 19.06 -11.80
CA LEU A 47 1.46 18.59 -13.07
C LEU A 47 0.59 17.55 -13.75
N ARG A 48 0.00 16.61 -12.98
CA ARG A 48 -0.98 15.65 -13.51
C ARG A 48 -2.24 16.32 -14.06
N SER A 49 -2.70 17.38 -13.41
CA SER A 49 -3.83 18.17 -13.90
C SER A 49 -3.48 18.88 -15.21
N GLU A 50 -2.32 19.53 -15.28
CA GLU A 50 -1.80 20.18 -16.49
C GLU A 50 -1.66 19.20 -17.65
N LEU A 51 -1.09 18.01 -17.41
CA LEU A 51 -1.02 16.93 -18.39
C LEU A 51 -2.41 16.53 -18.87
N GLY A 52 -3.35 16.34 -17.95
CA GLY A 52 -4.73 16.01 -18.30
C GLY A 52 -5.41 17.08 -19.15
N VAL A 53 -5.13 18.37 -18.91
CA VAL A 53 -5.62 19.47 -19.73
C VAL A 53 -5.02 19.42 -21.14
N GLU A 54 -3.71 19.28 -21.26
CA GLU A 54 -3.00 19.22 -22.55
C GLU A 54 -3.50 18.04 -23.39
N MET A 55 -3.68 16.87 -22.76
CA MET A 55 -4.22 15.66 -23.41
C MET A 55 -5.66 15.80 -23.91
N ARG A 56 -6.42 16.80 -23.47
CA ARG A 56 -7.79 17.07 -23.95
C ARG A 56 -7.84 18.10 -25.09
N LYS A 57 -6.73 18.80 -25.38
CA LYS A 57 -6.70 19.76 -26.48
C LYS A 57 -6.84 19.04 -27.84
N PRO A 58 -7.56 19.63 -28.80
CA PRO A 58 -7.62 19.13 -30.17
C PRO A 58 -6.25 19.26 -30.87
N ASP A 59 -5.49 20.32 -30.56
CA ASP A 59 -4.17 20.67 -31.06
C ASP A 59 -3.10 20.52 -29.96
N LYS A 60 -2.88 19.28 -29.53
CA LYS A 60 -1.93 19.00 -28.44
C LYS A 60 -0.51 19.42 -28.81
N ASP A 61 0.16 20.05 -27.86
CA ASP A 61 1.58 20.35 -27.96
C ASP A 61 2.41 19.12 -27.50
N ALA A 62 3.06 18.46 -28.46
CA ALA A 62 3.85 17.25 -28.22
C ALA A 62 5.09 17.52 -27.33
N ASP A 63 5.69 18.69 -27.46
CA ASP A 63 6.85 19.08 -26.65
C ASP A 63 6.39 19.35 -25.21
N ARG A 64 5.24 20.01 -25.04
CA ARG A 64 4.65 20.23 -23.72
C ARG A 64 4.24 18.92 -23.04
N LEU A 65 3.65 17.98 -23.76
CA LEU A 65 3.30 16.65 -23.23
C LEU A 65 4.53 15.90 -22.74
N THR A 66 5.63 15.93 -23.51
CA THR A 66 6.89 15.27 -23.16
C THR A 66 7.54 15.92 -21.94
N SER A 67 7.52 17.26 -21.86
CA SER A 67 7.98 18.01 -20.68
C SER A 67 7.21 17.63 -19.43
N LEU A 68 5.87 17.64 -19.50
CA LEU A 68 5.01 17.32 -18.38
C LEU A 68 5.20 15.88 -17.89
N ASP A 69 5.33 14.91 -18.79
CA ASP A 69 5.62 13.52 -18.42
C ASP A 69 6.99 13.38 -17.72
N SER A 70 8.00 14.09 -18.20
CA SER A 70 9.34 14.09 -17.60
C SER A 70 9.33 14.73 -16.20
N GLU A 71 8.74 15.92 -16.07
CA GLU A 71 8.59 16.64 -14.80
C GLU A 71 7.82 15.80 -13.75
N ILE A 72 6.78 15.07 -14.17
CA ILE A 72 6.01 14.18 -13.29
C ILE A 72 6.88 13.01 -12.78
N LYS A 73 7.66 12.39 -13.66
CA LYS A 73 8.54 11.26 -13.31
C LYS A 73 9.65 11.69 -12.38
N GLU A 74 10.34 12.79 -12.72
CA GLU A 74 11.42 13.35 -11.89
C GLU A 74 10.91 13.69 -10.50
N LEU A 75 9.80 14.42 -10.39
CA LEU A 75 9.21 14.77 -9.10
C LEU A 75 8.74 13.54 -8.31
N TYR A 76 8.24 12.51 -8.97
CA TYR A 76 7.89 11.26 -8.31
C TYR A 76 9.12 10.59 -7.70
N ASP A 77 10.21 10.47 -8.46
CA ASP A 77 11.45 9.87 -8.00
C ASP A 77 12.05 10.67 -6.82
N GLU A 78 11.99 12.00 -6.89
CA GLU A 78 12.39 12.89 -5.79
C GLU A 78 11.58 12.64 -4.52
N ILE A 79 10.24 12.58 -4.61
CA ILE A 79 9.37 12.30 -3.46
C ILE A 79 9.71 10.94 -2.86
N MET A 80 9.89 9.91 -3.68
CA MET A 80 10.18 8.55 -3.21
C MET A 80 11.56 8.41 -2.59
N ALA A 81 12.52 9.25 -2.99
CA ALA A 81 13.86 9.31 -2.41
C ALA A 81 13.93 10.09 -1.09
N MET A 82 12.89 10.83 -0.72
CA MET A 82 12.88 11.58 0.55
C MET A 82 13.01 10.63 1.75
N PRO A 83 13.90 10.92 2.73
CA PRO A 83 14.16 10.01 3.85
C PRO A 83 12.91 9.59 4.63
N LYS A 84 11.95 10.51 4.80
CA LYS A 84 10.68 10.23 5.48
C LYS A 84 9.77 9.31 4.67
N MET A 85 9.81 9.42 3.35
CA MET A 85 9.08 8.53 2.44
C MET A 85 9.69 7.14 2.42
N VAL A 86 11.02 7.04 2.42
CA VAL A 86 11.74 5.77 2.57
C VAL A 86 11.36 5.10 3.89
N ALA A 87 11.43 5.82 5.02
CA ALA A 87 11.07 5.28 6.33
C ALA A 87 9.60 4.83 6.40
N PHE A 88 8.69 5.60 5.80
CA PHE A 88 7.28 5.21 5.67
C PHE A 88 7.12 3.92 4.86
N ASN A 89 7.78 3.81 3.71
CA ASN A 89 7.68 2.64 2.83
C ASN A 89 8.26 1.38 3.47
N GLU A 90 9.36 1.49 4.20
CA GLU A 90 9.94 0.39 4.99
C GLU A 90 8.97 -0.08 6.08
N ALA A 91 8.46 0.85 6.91
CA ALA A 91 7.49 0.51 7.95
C ALA A 91 6.19 -0.06 7.36
N LYS A 92 5.76 0.43 6.20
CA LYS A 92 4.61 -0.08 5.46
C LYS A 92 4.83 -1.51 4.98
N ALA A 93 6.01 -1.83 4.45
CA ALA A 93 6.33 -3.19 4.00
C ALA A 93 6.23 -4.21 5.14
N ASP A 94 6.70 -3.84 6.34
CA ASP A 94 6.66 -4.69 7.52
C ASP A 94 5.22 -5.00 7.98
N ILE A 95 4.36 -3.98 8.06
CA ILE A 95 2.95 -4.19 8.43
C ILE A 95 2.18 -4.92 7.33
N ASP A 96 2.46 -4.64 6.05
CA ASP A 96 1.82 -5.34 4.93
C ASP A 96 2.19 -6.84 4.95
N ALA A 97 3.42 -7.19 5.32
CA ALA A 97 3.84 -8.59 5.48
C ALA A 97 3.12 -9.30 6.64
N LEU A 98 2.94 -8.61 7.78
CA LEU A 98 2.11 -9.11 8.88
C LEU A 98 0.67 -9.34 8.43
N MET A 99 0.06 -8.35 7.78
CA MET A 99 -1.34 -8.44 7.35
C MET A 99 -1.57 -9.53 6.31
N LYS A 100 -0.62 -9.74 5.38
CA LYS A 100 -0.66 -10.87 4.45
C LYS A 100 -0.68 -12.22 5.17
N SER A 101 0.14 -12.36 6.21
CA SER A 101 0.20 -13.57 7.04
C SER A 101 -1.12 -13.83 7.77
N VAL A 102 -1.67 -12.79 8.40
CA VAL A 102 -2.98 -12.85 9.09
C VAL A 102 -4.10 -13.21 8.11
N TYR A 103 -4.17 -12.54 6.96
CA TYR A 103 -5.19 -12.81 5.95
C TYR A 103 -5.10 -14.25 5.42
N TYR A 104 -3.89 -14.74 5.19
CA TYR A 104 -3.67 -16.11 4.73
C TYR A 104 -4.22 -17.14 5.73
N ILE A 105 -3.88 -17.02 7.02
CA ILE A 105 -4.39 -17.93 8.06
C ILE A 105 -5.93 -17.90 8.11
N LEU A 106 -6.52 -16.69 8.10
CA LEU A 106 -7.98 -16.54 8.11
C LEU A 106 -8.64 -17.20 6.90
N GLN A 107 -8.04 -17.05 5.72
CA GLN A 107 -8.54 -17.64 4.48
C GLN A 107 -8.45 -19.17 4.51
N GLN A 108 -7.33 -19.73 4.98
CA GLN A 108 -7.16 -21.18 5.10
C GLN A 108 -8.15 -21.77 6.11
N ALA A 109 -8.32 -21.13 7.28
CA ALA A 109 -9.30 -21.55 8.27
C ALA A 109 -10.74 -21.51 7.71
N ALA A 110 -11.09 -20.47 6.95
CA ALA A 110 -12.39 -20.36 6.28
C ALA A 110 -12.60 -21.47 5.22
N ASN A 111 -11.53 -21.97 4.63
CA ASN A 111 -11.54 -23.08 3.68
C ASN A 111 -11.58 -24.47 4.36
N GLY A 112 -11.59 -24.52 5.70
CA GLY A 112 -11.67 -25.77 6.48
C GLY A 112 -10.33 -26.35 6.92
N GLU A 113 -9.22 -25.65 6.68
CA GLU A 113 -7.89 -26.03 7.19
C GLU A 113 -7.77 -25.73 8.69
N ASP A 114 -6.86 -26.42 9.37
CA ASP A 114 -6.58 -26.18 10.79
C ASP A 114 -5.68 -24.93 10.96
N PRO A 115 -6.16 -23.84 11.61
CA PRO A 115 -5.40 -22.61 11.80
C PRO A 115 -4.12 -22.78 12.61
N GLU A 116 -4.03 -23.82 13.47
CA GLU A 116 -2.85 -24.06 14.31
C GLU A 116 -1.71 -24.76 13.53
N THR A 117 -2.03 -25.41 12.41
CA THR A 117 -1.05 -26.10 11.57
C THR A 117 -0.79 -25.39 10.25
N CYS A 118 -1.60 -24.38 9.93
CA CYS A 118 -1.43 -23.53 8.76
C CYS A 118 -0.09 -22.79 8.81
N PRO A 119 0.69 -22.77 7.71
CA PRO A 119 1.94 -22.02 7.70
C PRO A 119 1.65 -20.53 7.91
N ALA A 120 2.46 -19.89 8.76
CA ALA A 120 2.31 -18.49 9.11
C ALA A 120 2.54 -17.55 7.91
N GLN A 121 3.15 -18.03 6.83
CA GLN A 121 3.42 -17.26 5.62
C GLN A 121 2.82 -17.98 4.42
N ALA A 122 2.15 -17.22 3.56
CA ALA A 122 1.71 -17.73 2.27
C ALA A 122 2.93 -18.22 1.45
N PRO A 123 2.85 -19.34 0.73
CA PRO A 123 3.91 -19.79 -0.15
C PRO A 123 4.29 -18.70 -1.16
N SER A 124 5.59 -18.54 -1.41
CA SER A 124 6.10 -17.60 -2.41
C SER A 124 5.47 -17.90 -3.77
N GLY A 125 4.59 -17.01 -4.24
CA GLY A 125 3.84 -17.18 -5.50
C GLY A 125 2.33 -17.01 -5.38
N CYS A 126 1.75 -17.03 -4.17
CA CYS A 126 0.35 -16.66 -3.97
C CYS A 126 0.23 -15.13 -3.89
N SER A 127 0.11 -14.45 -5.03
CA SER A 127 0.03 -12.99 -5.14
C SER A 127 -1.32 -12.40 -4.68
N GLY A 128 -2.15 -13.16 -3.94
CA GLY A 128 -3.45 -12.69 -3.45
C GLY A 128 -4.47 -12.38 -4.57
N SER A 129 -4.19 -12.75 -5.82
CA SER A 129 -5.15 -12.69 -6.92
C SER A 129 -5.85 -14.04 -7.04
N CYS A 130 -6.95 -14.22 -6.33
CA CYS A 130 -7.80 -15.43 -6.39
C CYS A 130 -8.51 -15.64 -7.75
N ALA A 131 -8.15 -14.88 -8.79
CA ALA A 131 -8.65 -15.12 -10.15
C ALA A 131 -7.98 -16.32 -10.84
N SER A 132 -6.84 -16.81 -10.35
CA SER A 132 -6.04 -17.84 -11.04
C SER A 132 -6.09 -19.24 -10.41
N CYS A 133 -6.87 -19.47 -9.35
CA CYS A 133 -6.95 -20.80 -8.69
C CYS A 133 -8.34 -21.45 -8.69
N GLY A 134 -9.27 -20.94 -9.50
CA GLY A 134 -10.58 -21.56 -9.73
C GLY A 134 -10.62 -22.42 -10.99
N GLY A 135 -9.63 -23.30 -11.16
CA GLY A 135 -9.55 -24.23 -12.29
C GLY A 135 -9.38 -25.66 -11.80
N CYS A 136 -10.43 -26.21 -11.19
CA CYS A 136 -10.57 -27.65 -10.99
C CYS A 136 -12.00 -28.04 -11.39
N GLY A 137 -12.10 -28.87 -12.43
CA GLY A 137 -13.26 -29.73 -12.63
C GLY A 137 -13.24 -30.93 -11.70
#